data_AF-A0AAF0Z7P1-F1
#
_entry.id   AF-A0AAF0Z7P1-F1
#
_cell.length_a   1.000
_cell.length_b   1.000
_cell.length_c   1.000
_cell.angle_alpha   90.00
_cell.angle_beta   90.00
_cell.angle_gamma   90.00
#
_symmetry.space_group_name_H-M   'P 1'
#
loop_
_entity.id
_entity.type
_entity.pdbx_description
1 polymer ?
#
loop_
_entity_poly.entity_id
_entity_poly.type
_entity_poly.pdbx_seq_one_letter_code
_entity_poly.pdbx_strand_id
1 'polypeptide(L)'
;MNGWTGDWVSARLGVGLTTDRSAVDLPLDALVGLALRRNPRRAHLLVSTVLGKHVPTDPRIVQAAGTLLGLLVTDVLADVTSVADAARRAGVTQALTAALVGEPGAAEHLLLVVDGLHDAVTAAPEAEGATVVVGYAETATALGHCVGAALGVPSLHSTRRPVAGVTPAAGFAEEHSHATEHLLLPAAPRFLADASTLVLVDDEISTGTTVLNTVRALHADSPRGRYVVAALIDLRSAADQERFEALGREIGARVDVVALTSGTITLPEDVLERAPVVVAEQSAQQELLRADGTDEVGRADGGTADDGAHAAPATRATPRAAVTRRAAWEDGVREGGRHGFSVEDEAVLQARAVALAEDLARELVGPDVLVLGFEELMYAPLLVGVALTAAVSDDVRVRYSTTTRSPVLSLDDPGYAIRTTVTFPAHDDPDDGPGPRFAHNVAPGVDASRRFTDIVVVVDAPADTPGLAAPGGLVDVVAQHCDHVHVVVVPSTTPGVSPATAARSTAGPHATSTEEPTP
;
A
#
# COMPACT_ATOMS: atom_id res chain seq x y z
N MET A 1 6.40 -19.95 7.77
CA MET A 1 6.09 -20.17 6.33
C MET A 1 4.80 -19.44 6.02
N ASN A 2 4.81 -18.49 5.08
CA ASN A 2 3.55 -17.97 4.53
C ASN A 2 2.88 -19.14 3.79
N GLY A 3 1.84 -19.74 4.38
CA GLY A 3 1.12 -20.89 3.79
C GLY A 3 0.33 -20.56 2.52
N TRP A 4 0.40 -19.31 2.06
CA TRP A 4 -0.28 -18.85 0.86
C TRP A 4 0.60 -19.08 -0.37
N THR A 5 0.20 -20.02 -1.22
CA THR A 5 0.91 -20.34 -2.49
C THR A 5 0.42 -19.51 -3.67
N GLY A 6 -0.61 -18.67 -3.49
CA GLY A 6 -1.30 -17.98 -4.58
C GLY A 6 -2.40 -18.79 -5.26
N ASP A 7 -2.42 -20.12 -5.10
CA ASP A 7 -3.20 -21.04 -5.95
C ASP A 7 -4.61 -21.34 -5.47
N TRP A 8 -5.02 -20.89 -4.28
CA TRP A 8 -6.31 -21.31 -3.68
C TRP A 8 -7.51 -21.03 -4.59
N VAL A 9 -7.51 -19.87 -5.25
CA VAL A 9 -8.54 -19.48 -6.22
C VAL A 9 -8.38 -20.27 -7.51
N SER A 10 -7.16 -20.39 -8.03
CA SER A 10 -6.85 -21.15 -9.25
C SER A 10 -7.32 -22.60 -9.14
N ALA A 11 -7.01 -23.27 -8.03
CA ALA A 11 -7.35 -24.67 -7.77
C ALA A 11 -8.87 -24.91 -7.65
N ARG A 12 -9.63 -23.92 -7.14
CA ARG A 12 -11.09 -24.07 -6.91
C ARG A 12 -11.94 -23.54 -8.05
N LEU A 13 -11.48 -22.52 -8.76
CA LEU A 13 -12.25 -21.82 -9.78
C LEU A 13 -11.64 -21.90 -11.17
N GLY A 14 -10.49 -22.54 -11.35
CA GLY A 14 -9.84 -22.71 -12.65
C GLY A 14 -9.29 -21.42 -13.26
N VAL A 15 -9.12 -20.36 -12.45
CA VAL A 15 -8.50 -19.11 -12.91
C VAL A 15 -7.02 -19.38 -13.19
N GLY A 16 -6.58 -19.10 -14.41
CA GLY A 16 -5.20 -19.31 -14.83
C GLY A 16 -4.40 -18.01 -14.85
N LEU A 17 -3.13 -18.09 -14.43
CA LEU A 17 -2.12 -17.04 -14.63
C LEU A 17 -1.03 -17.60 -15.51
N THR A 18 -0.72 -16.91 -16.60
CA THR A 18 0.33 -17.29 -17.55
C THR A 18 1.35 -16.17 -17.64
N THR A 19 2.63 -16.49 -17.56
CA THR A 19 3.72 -15.53 -17.81
C THR A 19 4.00 -15.48 -19.30
N ASP A 20 3.96 -14.29 -19.90
CA ASP A 20 4.24 -14.08 -21.33
C ASP A 20 5.68 -13.60 -21.54
N ARG A 21 6.10 -12.54 -20.83
CA ARG A 21 7.49 -12.03 -20.84
C ARG A 21 7.85 -11.49 -19.46
N SER A 22 9.12 -11.59 -19.08
CA SER A 22 9.64 -10.97 -17.87
C SER A 22 10.94 -10.24 -18.16
N ALA A 23 11.08 -9.02 -17.64
CA ALA A 23 12.29 -8.23 -17.79
C ALA A 23 13.48 -8.85 -17.04
N VAL A 24 13.23 -9.68 -16.03
CA VAL A 24 14.25 -10.24 -15.14
C VAL A 24 14.09 -11.74 -14.89
N ASP A 25 13.29 -12.44 -15.69
CA ASP A 25 12.95 -13.87 -15.55
C ASP A 25 12.10 -14.21 -14.31
N LEU A 26 11.39 -13.21 -13.76
CA LEU A 26 10.37 -13.39 -12.72
C LEU A 26 9.06 -13.91 -13.32
N PRO A 27 8.48 -15.00 -12.79
CA PRO A 27 7.16 -15.44 -13.22
C PRO A 27 6.05 -14.59 -12.58
N LEU A 28 4.90 -14.52 -13.24
CA LEU A 28 3.76 -13.70 -12.81
C LEU A 28 3.21 -14.14 -11.45
N ASP A 29 3.13 -15.46 -11.22
CA ASP A 29 2.63 -16.07 -9.98
C ASP A 29 3.56 -15.84 -8.77
N ALA A 30 4.80 -15.43 -8.97
CA ALA A 30 5.67 -14.96 -7.88
C ALA A 30 5.27 -13.56 -7.41
N LEU A 31 4.79 -12.69 -8.30
CA LEU A 31 4.47 -11.29 -8.00
C LEU A 31 3.03 -11.10 -7.53
N VAL A 32 2.13 -11.99 -7.92
CA VAL A 32 0.71 -11.95 -7.56
C VAL A 32 0.15 -13.33 -7.28
N GLY A 33 -0.69 -13.40 -6.25
CA GLY A 33 -1.66 -14.47 -6.12
C GLY A 33 -3.09 -13.96 -6.36
N LEU A 34 -4.07 -14.82 -6.14
CA LEU A 34 -5.47 -14.51 -6.37
C LEU A 34 -6.29 -14.51 -5.07
N ALA A 35 -7.23 -13.58 -4.99
CA ALA A 35 -8.30 -13.53 -3.99
C ALA A 35 -9.66 -13.28 -4.67
N LEU A 36 -10.73 -13.35 -3.90
CA LEU A 36 -12.09 -13.09 -4.37
C LEU A 36 -12.61 -11.73 -3.91
N ARG A 37 -13.33 -11.06 -4.82
CA ARG A 37 -14.09 -9.84 -4.51
C ARG A 37 -15.54 -10.22 -4.24
N ARG A 38 -16.19 -9.45 -3.37
CA ARG A 38 -17.66 -9.43 -3.27
C ARG A 38 -18.25 -8.53 -4.37
N ASN A 39 -18.03 -8.89 -5.64
CA ASN A 39 -18.47 -8.09 -6.78
C ASN A 39 -19.06 -8.97 -7.89
N PRO A 40 -20.31 -8.73 -8.33
CA PRO A 40 -20.99 -9.55 -9.33
C PRO A 40 -20.40 -9.42 -10.74
N ARG A 41 -19.61 -8.39 -11.02
CA ARG A 41 -19.02 -8.10 -12.34
C ARG A 41 -17.55 -8.52 -12.47
N ARG A 42 -16.84 -8.70 -11.34
CA ARG A 42 -15.43 -9.12 -11.32
C ARG A 42 -15.17 -9.92 -10.05
N ALA A 43 -15.19 -11.25 -10.16
CA ALA A 43 -15.07 -12.14 -9.03
C ALA A 43 -13.64 -12.24 -8.45
N HIS A 44 -12.60 -12.03 -9.25
CA HIS A 44 -11.20 -12.17 -8.82
C HIS A 44 -10.56 -10.82 -8.46
N LEU A 45 -9.52 -10.88 -7.63
CA LEU A 45 -8.60 -9.81 -7.27
C LEU A 45 -7.18 -10.36 -7.39
N LEU A 46 -6.30 -9.61 -8.05
CA LEU A 46 -4.86 -9.85 -7.98
C LEU A 46 -4.34 -9.27 -6.68
N VAL A 47 -3.59 -10.09 -5.94
CA VAL A 47 -3.01 -9.71 -4.67
C VAL A 47 -1.51 -9.71 -4.82
N SER A 48 -0.92 -8.51 -4.86
CA SER A 48 0.53 -8.38 -4.94
C SER A 48 1.23 -8.95 -3.70
N THR A 49 2.32 -9.69 -3.94
CA THR A 49 3.23 -10.23 -2.94
C THR A 49 4.36 -9.26 -2.59
N VAL A 50 4.52 -8.18 -3.36
CA VAL A 50 5.65 -7.23 -3.28
C VAL A 50 5.24 -5.79 -3.03
N LEU A 51 3.95 -5.50 -2.83
CA LEU A 51 3.46 -4.12 -2.66
C LEU A 51 3.22 -3.71 -1.20
N GLY A 52 2.93 -4.67 -0.31
CA GLY A 52 2.60 -4.35 1.08
C GLY A 52 1.25 -3.65 1.26
N LYS A 53 0.20 -4.08 0.53
CA LYS A 53 -1.17 -3.55 0.71
C LYS A 53 -2.09 -4.53 1.41
N HIS A 54 -2.33 -5.70 0.81
CA HIS A 54 -3.28 -6.68 1.33
C HIS A 54 -2.59 -7.75 2.19
N VAL A 55 -1.30 -7.98 1.94
CA VAL A 55 -0.48 -8.97 2.63
C VAL A 55 0.70 -8.24 3.27
N PRO A 56 0.85 -8.28 4.61
CA PRO A 56 2.01 -7.73 5.29
C PRO A 56 3.30 -8.37 4.75
N THR A 57 4.13 -7.53 4.12
CA THR A 57 5.31 -7.94 3.37
C THR A 57 6.57 -7.46 4.09
N ASP A 58 7.70 -8.13 3.94
CA ASP A 58 8.98 -7.58 4.42
C ASP A 58 9.24 -6.25 3.69
N PRO A 59 9.43 -5.12 4.39
CA PRO A 59 9.55 -3.81 3.74
C PRO A 59 10.72 -3.73 2.74
N ARG A 60 11.78 -4.54 2.93
CA ARG A 60 12.92 -4.60 2.01
C ARG A 60 12.54 -5.18 0.66
N ILE A 61 11.58 -6.13 0.61
CA ILE A 61 11.04 -6.67 -0.64
C ILE A 61 10.28 -5.59 -1.41
N VAL A 62 9.47 -4.79 -0.70
CA VAL A 62 8.67 -3.71 -1.31
C VAL A 62 9.60 -2.65 -1.90
N GLN A 63 10.60 -2.22 -1.14
CA GLN A 63 11.60 -1.27 -1.62
C GLN A 63 12.39 -1.83 -2.81
N ALA A 64 12.91 -3.05 -2.72
CA ALA A 64 13.68 -3.67 -3.79
C ALA A 64 12.87 -3.83 -5.09
N ALA A 65 11.59 -4.20 -5.01
CA ALA A 65 10.72 -4.30 -6.18
C ALA A 65 10.49 -2.93 -6.85
N GLY A 66 10.27 -1.88 -6.06
CA GLY A 66 10.12 -0.52 -6.57
C GLY A 66 11.40 0.05 -7.17
N THR A 67 12.54 -0.16 -6.51
CA THR A 67 13.86 0.24 -7.03
C THR A 67 14.16 -0.48 -8.34
N LEU A 68 13.93 -1.79 -8.41
CA LEU A 68 14.12 -2.57 -9.64
C LEU A 68 13.26 -2.05 -10.79
N LEU A 69 11.99 -1.71 -10.52
CA LEU A 69 11.12 -1.11 -11.53
C LEU A 69 11.68 0.23 -12.04
N GLY A 70 12.18 1.09 -11.13
CA GLY A 70 12.82 2.35 -11.51
C GLY A 70 14.09 2.15 -12.34
N LEU A 71 14.92 1.16 -12.02
CA LEU A 71 16.09 0.81 -12.83
C LEU A 71 15.70 0.33 -14.24
N LEU A 72 14.60 -0.41 -14.39
CA LEU A 72 14.10 -0.79 -15.72
C LEU A 72 13.52 0.40 -16.49
N VAL A 73 12.99 1.42 -15.79
CA VAL A 73 12.64 2.69 -16.43
C VAL A 73 13.88 3.37 -17.01
N THR A 74 15.05 3.30 -16.35
CA THR A 74 16.32 3.80 -16.90
C THR A 74 16.65 3.18 -18.25
N ASP A 75 16.51 1.86 -18.40
CA ASP A 75 16.71 1.15 -19.66
C ASP A 75 15.81 1.70 -20.77
N VAL A 76 14.53 1.91 -20.47
CA VAL A 76 13.55 2.47 -21.41
C VAL A 76 13.92 3.89 -21.78
N LEU A 77 14.23 4.74 -20.80
CA LEU A 77 14.61 6.14 -21.03
C LEU A 77 15.85 6.25 -21.94
N ALA A 78 16.80 5.34 -21.79
CA ALA A 78 18.03 5.27 -22.57
C ALA A 78 17.93 4.44 -23.87
N ASP A 79 16.79 3.81 -24.15
CA ASP A 79 16.58 2.90 -25.28
C ASP A 79 17.58 1.72 -25.33
N VAL A 80 17.85 1.12 -24.16
CA VAL A 80 18.76 -0.03 -23.97
C VAL A 80 18.12 -1.10 -23.08
N THR A 81 18.83 -2.22 -22.84
CA THR A 81 18.40 -3.34 -21.97
C THR A 81 19.47 -3.74 -20.95
N SER A 82 20.37 -2.81 -20.62
CA SER A 82 21.57 -3.04 -19.82
C SER A 82 21.26 -3.45 -18.38
N VAL A 83 20.24 -2.83 -17.78
CA VAL A 83 19.78 -3.11 -16.42
C VAL A 83 19.11 -4.47 -16.39
N ALA A 84 18.20 -4.77 -17.32
CA ALA A 84 17.52 -6.06 -17.38
C ALA A 84 18.52 -7.23 -17.44
N ASP A 85 19.56 -7.10 -18.27
CA ASP A 85 20.60 -8.13 -18.39
C ASP A 85 21.50 -8.19 -17.15
N ALA A 86 21.79 -7.07 -16.50
CA ALA A 86 22.56 -7.02 -15.26
C ALA A 86 21.78 -7.64 -14.09
N ALA A 87 20.48 -7.36 -13.97
CA ALA A 87 19.58 -7.95 -12.97
C ALA A 87 19.50 -9.48 -13.12
N ARG A 88 19.39 -9.99 -14.36
CA ARG A 88 19.47 -11.44 -14.64
C ARG A 88 20.79 -12.04 -14.17
N ARG A 89 21.93 -11.42 -14.52
CA ARG A 89 23.26 -11.90 -14.10
C ARG A 89 23.46 -11.84 -12.58
N ALA A 90 22.89 -10.84 -11.93
CA ALA A 90 22.97 -10.67 -10.48
C ALA A 90 22.06 -11.64 -9.70
N GLY A 91 21.19 -12.39 -10.39
CA GLY A 91 20.31 -13.38 -9.75
C GLY A 91 19.15 -12.74 -8.97
N VAL A 92 18.66 -11.58 -9.40
CA VAL A 92 17.55 -10.86 -8.74
C VAL A 92 16.32 -11.76 -8.58
N THR A 93 16.00 -12.58 -9.59
CA THR A 93 14.87 -13.53 -9.53
C THR A 93 15.03 -14.55 -8.42
N GLN A 94 16.22 -15.14 -8.27
CA GLN A 94 16.49 -16.11 -7.21
C GLN A 94 16.43 -15.45 -5.83
N ALA A 95 17.03 -14.27 -5.69
CA ALA A 95 17.00 -13.51 -4.44
C ALA A 95 15.56 -13.12 -4.03
N LEU A 96 14.75 -12.64 -4.98
CA LEU A 96 13.35 -12.29 -4.71
C LEU A 96 12.52 -13.53 -4.36
N THR A 97 12.70 -14.63 -5.09
CA THR A 97 11.97 -15.88 -4.81
C THR A 97 12.28 -16.38 -3.40
N ALA A 98 13.57 -16.40 -3.00
CA ALA A 98 13.99 -16.79 -1.66
C ALA A 98 13.40 -15.86 -0.58
N ALA A 99 13.37 -14.55 -0.83
CA ALA A 99 12.78 -13.57 0.08
C ALA A 99 11.26 -13.77 0.23
N LEU A 100 10.54 -14.04 -0.86
CA LEU A 100 9.09 -14.25 -0.87
C LEU A 100 8.65 -15.50 -0.11
N VAL A 101 9.42 -16.59 -0.18
CA VAL A 101 9.15 -17.80 0.61
C VAL A 101 9.60 -17.68 2.07
N GLY A 102 10.29 -16.58 2.40
CA GLY A 102 10.72 -16.23 3.77
C GLY A 102 11.97 -16.96 4.23
N GLU A 103 12.92 -17.22 3.33
CA GLU A 103 14.24 -17.73 3.72
C GLU A 103 14.98 -16.72 4.63
N PRO A 104 15.61 -17.17 5.73
CA PRO A 104 16.36 -16.28 6.62
C PRO A 104 17.42 -15.47 5.88
N GLY A 105 17.45 -14.15 6.08
CA GLY A 105 18.41 -13.23 5.43
C GLY A 105 18.15 -12.95 3.94
N ALA A 106 17.19 -13.64 3.29
CA ALA A 106 16.99 -13.49 1.84
C ALA A 106 16.44 -12.11 1.44
N ALA A 107 15.61 -11.48 2.27
CA ALA A 107 15.11 -10.12 2.01
C ALA A 107 16.21 -9.05 2.11
N GLU A 108 17.16 -9.22 3.04
CA GLU A 108 18.36 -8.37 3.12
C GLU A 108 19.25 -8.58 1.89
N HIS A 109 19.49 -9.84 1.52
CA HIS A 109 20.29 -10.17 0.36
C HIS A 109 19.69 -9.60 -0.93
N LEU A 110 18.36 -9.70 -1.12
CA LEU A 110 17.66 -9.09 -2.24
C LEU A 110 17.91 -7.58 -2.31
N LEU A 111 17.77 -6.87 -1.19
CA LEU A 111 17.98 -5.43 -1.14
C LEU A 111 19.43 -5.08 -1.52
N LEU A 112 20.42 -5.79 -0.95
CA LEU A 112 21.84 -5.60 -1.29
C LEU A 112 22.14 -5.85 -2.78
N VAL A 113 21.50 -6.86 -3.40
CA VAL A 113 21.66 -7.15 -4.82
C VAL A 113 21.09 -6.02 -5.69
N VAL A 114 19.91 -5.50 -5.33
CA VAL A 114 19.26 -4.41 -6.07
C VAL A 114 19.99 -3.08 -5.87
N ASP A 115 20.49 -2.79 -4.67
CA ASP A 115 21.31 -1.61 -4.38
C ASP A 115 22.64 -1.67 -5.14
N GLY A 116 23.30 -2.83 -5.15
CA GLY A 116 24.52 -3.03 -5.94
C GLY A 116 24.28 -2.89 -7.45
N LEU A 117 23.07 -3.26 -7.92
CA LEU A 117 22.66 -2.98 -9.30
C LEU A 117 22.46 -1.48 -9.53
N HIS A 118 21.79 -0.78 -8.61
CA HIS A 118 21.58 0.66 -8.68
C HIS A 118 22.91 1.43 -8.74
N ASP A 119 23.87 1.09 -7.88
CA ASP A 119 25.22 1.67 -7.87
C ASP A 119 25.99 1.41 -9.18
N ALA A 120 25.78 0.24 -9.79
CA ALA A 120 26.44 -0.14 -11.03
C ALA A 120 25.80 0.52 -12.27
N VAL A 121 24.53 0.91 -12.19
CA VAL A 121 23.85 1.67 -13.23
C VAL A 121 24.33 3.11 -13.13
N THR A 122 25.37 3.44 -13.90
CA THR A 122 25.78 4.83 -14.09
C THR A 122 24.58 5.64 -14.59
N ALA A 123 24.34 6.80 -13.96
CA ALA A 123 23.22 7.69 -14.20
C ALA A 123 22.71 7.63 -15.64
N ALA A 124 21.39 7.55 -15.79
CA ALA A 124 20.72 7.62 -17.09
C ALA A 124 21.41 8.70 -17.94
N PRO A 125 21.69 8.45 -19.24
CA PRO A 125 22.19 9.50 -20.13
C PRO A 125 21.29 10.72 -19.91
N GLU A 126 21.89 11.91 -19.73
CA GLU A 126 21.16 13.16 -19.46
C GLU A 126 19.93 13.20 -20.38
N ALA A 127 18.76 12.84 -19.84
CA ALA A 127 17.56 12.82 -20.64
C ALA A 127 17.37 14.25 -21.14
N GLU A 128 17.04 14.43 -22.41
CA GLU A 128 16.78 15.77 -22.93
C GLU A 128 15.56 16.37 -22.19
N GLY A 129 15.83 17.15 -21.15
CA GLY A 129 14.86 17.81 -20.30
C GLY A 129 14.46 17.07 -19.01
N ALA A 130 13.60 17.71 -18.22
CA ALA A 130 13.22 17.24 -16.89
C ALA A 130 12.29 16.02 -16.94
N THR A 131 12.59 15.02 -16.11
CA THR A 131 11.73 13.85 -15.89
C THR A 131 11.03 13.97 -14.55
N VAL A 132 9.76 13.62 -14.49
CA VAL A 132 8.97 13.56 -13.25
C VAL A 132 8.23 12.24 -13.16
N VAL A 133 8.23 11.64 -11.98
CA VAL A 133 7.47 10.42 -11.68
C VAL A 133 6.12 10.77 -11.06
N VAL A 134 5.05 10.10 -11.48
CA VAL A 134 3.70 10.24 -10.92
C VAL A 134 3.17 8.86 -10.53
N GLY A 135 3.08 8.59 -9.23
CA GLY A 135 2.45 7.38 -8.70
C GLY A 135 0.92 7.49 -8.61
N TYR A 136 0.20 6.43 -8.95
CA TYR A 136 -1.25 6.39 -8.76
C TYR A 136 -1.63 6.00 -7.34
N ALA A 137 -2.46 6.84 -6.71
CA ALA A 137 -3.15 6.45 -5.50
C ALA A 137 -4.16 5.35 -5.82
N GLU A 138 -4.53 4.51 -4.86
CA GLU A 138 -3.97 4.46 -3.50
C GLU A 138 -2.67 3.66 -3.44
N THR A 139 -2.51 2.70 -4.35
CA THR A 139 -1.62 1.54 -4.23
C THR A 139 -0.19 1.78 -4.68
N ALA A 140 0.01 2.67 -5.64
CA ALA A 140 1.31 2.94 -6.24
C ALA A 140 1.94 4.25 -5.73
N THR A 141 1.49 4.81 -4.59
CA THR A 141 2.11 6.03 -4.05
C THR A 141 3.54 5.77 -3.57
N ALA A 142 3.77 4.73 -2.76
CA ALA A 142 5.12 4.32 -2.37
C ALA A 142 5.92 3.78 -3.56
N LEU A 143 5.29 3.02 -4.46
CA LEU A 143 5.94 2.49 -5.65
C LEU A 143 6.48 3.63 -6.55
N GLY A 144 5.68 4.68 -6.76
CA GLY A 144 6.08 5.87 -7.51
C GLY A 144 7.26 6.61 -6.87
N HIS A 145 7.31 6.66 -5.53
CA HIS A 145 8.48 7.20 -4.82
C HIS A 145 9.72 6.33 -5.00
N CYS A 146 9.63 5.01 -4.84
CA CYS A 146 10.76 4.12 -5.09
C CYS A 146 11.31 4.26 -6.51
N VAL A 147 10.42 4.41 -7.51
CA VAL A 147 10.83 4.68 -8.90
C VAL A 147 11.50 6.05 -9.03
N GLY A 148 10.98 7.10 -8.40
CA GLY A 148 11.58 8.43 -8.36
C GLY A 148 12.97 8.44 -7.73
N ALA A 149 13.12 7.80 -6.56
CA ALA A 149 14.38 7.65 -5.86
C ALA A 149 15.41 6.87 -6.70
N ALA A 150 15.03 5.75 -7.30
CA ALA A 150 15.90 4.94 -8.16
C ALA A 150 16.35 5.66 -9.44
N LEU A 151 15.56 6.62 -9.94
CA LEU A 151 15.92 7.46 -11.08
C LEU A 151 16.69 8.73 -10.66
N GLY A 152 16.64 9.10 -9.38
CA GLY A 152 17.17 10.37 -8.89
C GLY A 152 16.38 11.58 -9.43
N VAL A 153 15.05 11.47 -9.53
CA VAL A 153 14.18 12.51 -10.10
C VAL A 153 13.01 12.86 -9.18
N PRO A 154 12.42 14.07 -9.30
CA PRO A 154 11.26 14.45 -8.50
C PRO A 154 10.05 13.54 -8.72
N SER A 155 9.28 13.31 -7.66
CA SER A 155 8.06 12.51 -7.70
C SER A 155 6.83 13.31 -7.25
N LEU A 156 5.68 12.88 -7.71
CA LEU A 156 4.35 13.29 -7.28
C LEU A 156 3.52 12.00 -7.14
N HIS A 157 2.48 12.01 -6.34
CA HIS A 157 1.43 11.00 -6.49
C HIS A 157 0.07 11.66 -6.60
N SER A 158 -0.84 10.99 -7.31
CA SER A 158 -2.25 11.38 -7.25
C SER A 158 -2.80 11.14 -5.86
N THR A 159 -3.92 11.78 -5.56
CA THR A 159 -4.63 11.64 -4.28
C THR A 159 -6.12 11.66 -4.53
N ARG A 160 -6.87 11.04 -3.61
CA ARG A 160 -8.34 11.14 -3.53
C ARG A 160 -8.77 12.10 -2.40
N ARG A 161 -7.82 12.84 -1.82
CA ARG A 161 -8.04 13.81 -0.74
C ARG A 161 -7.88 15.21 -1.33
N PRO A 162 -8.94 16.03 -1.34
CA PRO A 162 -8.82 17.41 -1.72
C PRO A 162 -8.19 18.13 -0.54
N VAL A 163 -7.32 19.08 -0.84
CA VAL A 163 -6.65 19.86 0.18
C VAL A 163 -7.19 21.28 0.09
N ALA A 164 -7.82 21.74 1.18
CA ALA A 164 -8.42 23.06 1.23
C ALA A 164 -7.38 24.14 0.86
N GLY A 165 -7.72 24.98 -0.12
CA GLY A 165 -6.83 26.04 -0.61
C GLY A 165 -5.82 25.62 -1.68
N VAL A 166 -5.80 24.33 -2.08
CA VAL A 166 -4.94 23.84 -3.17
C VAL A 166 -5.81 23.53 -4.40
N THR A 167 -5.54 24.22 -5.51
CA THR A 167 -6.22 23.96 -6.79
C THR A 167 -5.56 22.76 -7.48
N PRO A 168 -6.32 21.74 -7.92
CA PRO A 168 -5.78 20.65 -8.72
C PRO A 168 -5.17 21.15 -10.03
N ALA A 169 -3.94 20.71 -10.34
CA ALA A 169 -3.29 21.00 -11.62
C ALA A 169 -3.89 20.16 -12.76
N ALA A 170 -4.32 18.95 -12.44
CA ALA A 170 -5.09 18.09 -13.32
C ALA A 170 -5.91 17.09 -12.48
N GLY A 171 -7.03 16.63 -13.03
CA GLY A 171 -7.84 15.55 -12.46
C GLY A 171 -8.23 14.56 -13.56
N PHE A 172 -8.32 13.27 -13.21
CA PHE A 172 -8.81 12.24 -14.14
C PHE A 172 -9.77 11.28 -13.42
N ALA A 173 -10.80 10.82 -14.12
CA ALA A 173 -11.81 9.92 -13.60
C ALA A 173 -11.50 8.46 -13.97
N GLU A 174 -11.63 7.55 -13.00
CA GLU A 174 -11.54 6.11 -13.23
C GLU A 174 -12.91 5.58 -13.69
N GLU A 175 -13.03 5.03 -14.91
CA GLU A 175 -14.32 4.66 -15.54
C GLU A 175 -15.12 3.55 -14.82
N HIS A 176 -14.63 2.98 -13.71
CA HIS A 176 -15.24 1.82 -13.05
C HIS A 176 -15.60 2.00 -11.57
N SER A 177 -15.51 3.21 -11.01
CA SER A 177 -15.99 3.52 -9.66
C SER A 177 -16.83 4.79 -9.65
N HIS A 178 -18.06 4.68 -9.16
CA HIS A 178 -19.11 5.70 -9.24
C HIS A 178 -18.82 7.06 -8.55
N ALA A 179 -17.61 7.38 -8.05
CA ALA A 179 -17.39 8.66 -7.34
C ALA A 179 -15.93 9.13 -7.07
N THR A 180 -14.87 8.75 -7.81
CA THR A 180 -13.51 9.19 -7.39
C THR A 180 -12.64 9.70 -8.54
N GLU A 181 -12.56 11.02 -8.65
CA GLU A 181 -11.55 11.72 -9.45
C GLU A 181 -10.20 11.62 -8.73
N HIS A 182 -9.17 11.14 -9.42
CA HIS A 182 -7.79 11.25 -8.96
C HIS A 182 -7.31 12.67 -9.19
N LEU A 183 -6.81 13.31 -8.14
CA LEU A 183 -6.31 14.68 -8.16
C LEU A 183 -4.79 14.70 -8.20
N LEU A 184 -4.22 15.65 -8.95
CA LEU A 184 -2.80 16.00 -8.90
C LEU A 184 -2.66 17.40 -8.29
N LEU A 185 -2.02 17.48 -7.12
CA LEU A 185 -1.99 18.68 -6.28
C LEU A 185 -0.56 19.25 -6.07
N PRO A 186 0.27 19.43 -7.12
CA PRO A 186 1.63 19.91 -6.92
C PRO A 186 1.65 21.31 -6.27
N ALA A 187 2.55 21.51 -5.30
CA ALA A 187 2.73 22.82 -4.66
C ALA A 187 3.19 23.89 -5.66
N ALA A 188 4.04 23.50 -6.61
CA ALA A 188 4.53 24.35 -7.67
C ALA A 188 3.66 24.16 -8.93
N PRO A 189 2.98 25.21 -9.46
CA PRO A 189 2.08 25.08 -10.60
C PRO A 189 2.73 24.50 -11.87
N ARG A 190 4.04 24.73 -12.04
CA ARG A 190 4.79 24.25 -13.20
C ARG A 190 5.46 22.89 -13.00
N PHE A 191 5.29 22.25 -11.85
CA PHE A 191 5.94 20.97 -11.52
C PHE A 191 5.72 19.92 -12.61
N LEU A 192 4.49 19.80 -13.11
CA LEU A 192 4.15 18.90 -14.22
C LEU A 192 4.39 19.52 -15.59
N ALA A 193 4.20 20.82 -15.75
CA ALA A 193 4.31 21.49 -17.05
C ALA A 193 5.75 21.58 -17.56
N ASP A 194 6.74 21.64 -16.66
CA ASP A 194 8.16 21.75 -17.01
C ASP A 194 8.80 20.38 -17.34
N ALA A 195 8.08 19.27 -17.12
CA ALA A 195 8.58 17.92 -17.39
C ALA A 195 8.45 17.54 -18.88
N SER A 196 9.59 17.33 -19.56
CA SER A 196 9.64 16.82 -20.94
C SER A 196 9.26 15.33 -21.03
N THR A 197 9.46 14.60 -19.93
CA THR A 197 9.07 13.19 -19.78
C THR A 197 8.28 12.97 -18.49
N LEU A 198 7.15 12.27 -18.58
CA LEU A 198 6.42 11.79 -17.40
C LEU A 198 6.50 10.27 -17.30
N VAL A 199 6.87 9.78 -16.11
CA VAL A 199 6.81 8.36 -15.76
C VAL A 199 5.57 8.15 -14.89
N LEU A 200 4.56 7.48 -15.43
CA LEU A 200 3.32 7.15 -14.72
C LEU A 200 3.45 5.76 -14.10
N VAL A 201 3.26 5.64 -12.79
CA VAL A 201 3.53 4.41 -12.04
C VAL A 201 2.23 3.87 -11.43
N ASP A 202 1.94 2.60 -11.72
CA ASP A 202 0.81 1.86 -11.16
C ASP A 202 1.28 0.48 -10.64
N ASP A 203 0.48 -0.23 -9.84
CA ASP A 203 0.85 -1.58 -9.41
C ASP A 203 0.58 -2.63 -10.51
N GLU A 204 -0.53 -2.49 -11.24
CA GLU A 204 -0.90 -3.37 -12.35
C GLU A 204 -1.50 -2.60 -13.53
N ILE A 205 -1.24 -3.05 -14.77
CA ILE A 205 -1.91 -2.55 -15.97
C ILE A 205 -2.80 -3.65 -16.53
N SER A 206 -4.10 -3.39 -16.63
CA SER A 206 -5.06 -4.29 -17.28
C SER A 206 -5.44 -3.78 -18.67
N THR A 207 -6.57 -3.08 -18.81
CA THR A 207 -6.94 -2.43 -20.09
C THR A 207 -6.11 -1.15 -20.33
N GLY A 208 -5.49 -0.59 -19.30
CA GLY A 208 -4.76 0.67 -19.36
C GLY A 208 -5.61 1.91 -19.65
N THR A 209 -6.95 1.81 -19.60
CA THR A 209 -7.86 2.92 -19.90
C THR A 209 -7.63 4.13 -18.98
N THR A 210 -7.41 3.89 -17.68
CA THR A 210 -7.04 4.94 -16.71
C THR A 210 -5.79 5.68 -17.16
N VAL A 211 -4.71 4.96 -17.47
CA VAL A 211 -3.45 5.55 -17.96
C VAL A 211 -3.66 6.36 -19.24
N LEU A 212 -4.38 5.82 -20.23
CA LEU A 212 -4.64 6.51 -21.50
C LEU A 212 -5.41 7.82 -21.30
N ASN A 213 -6.42 7.81 -20.42
CA ASN A 213 -7.18 9.01 -20.07
C ASN A 213 -6.32 10.04 -19.34
N THR A 214 -5.45 9.59 -18.42
CA THR A 214 -4.48 10.46 -17.74
C THR A 214 -3.49 11.09 -18.71
N VAL A 215 -2.92 10.30 -19.63
CA VAL A 215 -2.00 10.79 -20.66
C VAL A 215 -2.69 11.85 -21.52
N ARG A 216 -3.92 11.60 -22.00
CA ARG A 216 -4.69 12.58 -22.77
C ARG A 216 -4.92 13.87 -22.00
N ALA A 217 -5.36 13.79 -20.74
CA ALA A 217 -5.63 14.95 -19.90
C ALA A 217 -4.36 15.79 -19.68
N LEU A 218 -3.25 15.14 -19.31
CA LEU A 218 -1.97 15.79 -19.07
C LEU A 218 -1.34 16.36 -20.35
N HIS A 219 -1.55 15.70 -21.49
CA HIS A 219 -1.05 16.17 -22.79
C HIS A 219 -1.84 17.36 -23.31
N ALA A 220 -3.17 17.38 -23.10
CA ALA A 220 -4.02 18.49 -23.50
C ALA A 220 -3.69 19.79 -22.74
N ASP A 221 -3.32 19.68 -21.46
CA ASP A 221 -2.86 20.80 -20.66
C ASP A 221 -1.43 21.24 -21.04
N SER A 222 -0.50 20.28 -21.07
CA SER A 222 0.92 20.53 -21.30
C SER A 222 1.51 19.44 -22.21
N PRO A 223 1.57 19.66 -23.54
CA PRO A 223 2.13 18.70 -24.49
C PRO A 223 3.61 18.40 -24.21
N ARG A 224 4.00 17.14 -24.35
CA ARG A 224 5.36 16.67 -24.11
C ARG A 224 5.72 15.51 -25.03
N GLY A 225 7.02 15.28 -25.22
CA GLY A 225 7.52 14.31 -26.20
C GLY A 225 7.39 12.86 -25.76
N ARG A 226 7.33 12.59 -24.45
CA ARG A 226 7.42 11.23 -23.93
C ARG A 226 6.61 10.97 -22.67
N TYR A 227 5.99 9.80 -22.65
CA TYR A 227 5.37 9.18 -21.48
C TYR A 227 5.94 7.78 -21.33
N VAL A 228 6.31 7.40 -20.11
CA VAL A 228 6.66 6.03 -19.75
C VAL A 228 5.64 5.56 -18.73
N VAL A 229 5.08 4.37 -18.93
CA VAL A 229 4.14 3.76 -18.00
C VAL A 229 4.83 2.58 -17.35
N ALA A 230 5.05 2.65 -16.04
CA ALA A 230 5.74 1.63 -15.28
C ALA A 230 4.76 0.90 -14.37
N ALA A 231 4.80 -0.43 -14.36
CA ALA A 231 4.02 -1.21 -13.41
C ALA A 231 4.77 -2.46 -12.94
N LEU A 232 4.35 -3.05 -11.82
CA LEU A 232 4.90 -4.35 -11.44
C LEU A 232 4.48 -5.41 -12.47
N ILE A 233 3.24 -5.33 -12.94
CA ILE A 233 2.64 -6.32 -13.85
C ILE A 233 1.91 -5.64 -15.02
N ASP A 234 2.11 -6.17 -16.23
CA ASP A 234 1.35 -5.81 -17.44
C ASP A 234 0.49 -6.99 -17.93
N LEU A 235 -0.83 -6.82 -17.89
CA LEU A 235 -1.84 -7.80 -18.33
C LEU A 235 -2.60 -7.34 -19.59
N ARG A 236 -2.08 -6.35 -20.31
CA ARG A 236 -2.71 -5.84 -21.54
C ARG A 236 -2.76 -6.90 -22.62
N SER A 237 -3.94 -7.06 -23.21
CA SER A 237 -4.08 -7.82 -24.45
C SER A 237 -3.37 -7.12 -25.62
N ALA A 238 -3.18 -7.82 -26.73
CA ALA A 238 -2.61 -7.21 -27.96
C ALA A 238 -3.42 -5.97 -28.41
N ALA A 239 -4.75 -6.02 -28.34
CA ALA A 239 -5.61 -4.89 -28.67
C ALA A 239 -5.40 -3.70 -27.71
N ASP A 240 -5.13 -3.97 -26.43
CA ASP A 240 -4.85 -2.92 -25.45
C ASP A 240 -3.48 -2.29 -25.69
N GLN A 241 -2.47 -3.08 -26.10
CA GLN A 241 -1.15 -2.58 -26.49
C GLN A 241 -1.25 -1.68 -27.73
N GLU A 242 -2.02 -2.07 -28.75
CA GLU A 242 -2.28 -1.26 -29.95
C GLU A 242 -2.94 0.09 -29.61
N ARG A 243 -3.79 0.15 -28.57
CA ARG A 243 -4.40 1.41 -28.12
C ARG A 243 -3.37 2.40 -27.56
N PHE A 244 -2.31 1.93 -26.91
CA PHE A 244 -1.22 2.80 -26.43
C PHE A 244 -0.41 3.37 -27.60
N GLU A 245 -0.07 2.54 -28.58
CA GLU A 245 0.60 3.01 -29.79
C GLU A 245 -0.26 3.98 -30.60
N ALA A 246 -1.56 3.68 -30.72
CA ALA A 246 -2.51 4.55 -31.39
C ALA A 246 -2.61 5.91 -30.71
N LEU A 247 -2.64 5.94 -29.37
CA LEU A 247 -2.60 7.19 -28.61
C LEU A 247 -1.30 7.96 -28.87
N GLY A 248 -0.14 7.30 -28.85
CA GLY A 248 1.14 7.94 -29.16
C GLY A 248 1.14 8.61 -30.54
N ARG A 249 0.59 7.92 -31.56
CA ARG A 249 0.40 8.49 -32.91
C ARG A 249 -0.62 9.65 -32.92
N GLU A 250 -1.70 9.54 -32.16
CA GLU A 250 -2.76 10.56 -32.04
C GLU A 250 -2.22 11.87 -31.48
N ILE A 251 -1.43 11.81 -30.40
CA ILE A 251 -0.93 13.00 -29.68
C ILE A 251 0.46 13.45 -30.16
N GLY A 252 1.11 12.70 -31.04
CA GLY A 252 2.46 13.01 -31.51
C GLY A 252 3.54 12.87 -30.43
N ALA A 253 3.36 11.94 -29.50
CA ALA A 253 4.31 11.65 -28.42
C ALA A 253 4.63 10.15 -28.35
N ARG A 254 5.77 9.81 -27.76
CA ARG A 254 6.13 8.42 -27.47
C ARG A 254 5.46 7.95 -26.18
N VAL A 255 4.83 6.79 -26.21
CA VAL A 255 4.24 6.15 -25.02
C VAL A 255 4.87 4.77 -24.86
N ASP A 256 5.83 4.66 -23.96
CA ASP A 256 6.50 3.39 -23.64
C ASP A 256 5.82 2.72 -22.43
N VAL A 257 5.87 1.40 -22.36
CA VAL A 257 5.43 0.64 -21.17
C VAL A 257 6.52 -0.29 -20.73
N VAL A 258 6.76 -0.33 -19.42
CA VAL A 258 7.71 -1.21 -18.75
C VAL A 258 7.06 -1.90 -17.57
N ALA A 259 7.36 -3.18 -17.42
CA ALA A 259 6.92 -3.94 -16.27
C ALA A 259 7.98 -4.95 -15.85
N LEU A 260 7.96 -5.37 -14.58
CA LEU A 260 8.79 -6.49 -14.13
C LEU A 260 8.40 -7.75 -14.91
N THR A 261 7.08 -7.98 -15.02
CA THR A 261 6.52 -9.15 -15.70
C THR A 261 5.25 -8.77 -16.46
N SER A 262 5.05 -9.41 -17.61
CA SER A 262 3.81 -9.37 -18.38
C SER A 262 3.21 -10.76 -18.50
N GLY A 263 1.89 -10.83 -18.57
CA GLY A 263 1.21 -12.10 -18.64
C GLY A 263 -0.27 -11.99 -18.95
N THR A 264 -0.94 -13.12 -18.86
CA THR A 264 -2.37 -13.25 -19.18
C THR A 264 -3.11 -13.90 -18.03
N ILE A 265 -4.28 -13.34 -17.69
CA ILE A 265 -5.24 -13.97 -16.80
C ILE A 265 -6.36 -14.65 -17.62
N THR A 266 -6.61 -15.93 -17.36
CA THR A 266 -7.68 -16.68 -18.01
C THR A 266 -8.78 -16.98 -17.01
N LEU A 267 -10.01 -16.62 -17.36
CA LEU A 267 -11.21 -16.84 -16.55
C LEU A 267 -12.08 -17.91 -17.21
N PRO A 268 -12.46 -18.99 -16.50
CA PRO A 268 -13.50 -19.89 -16.98
C PRO A 268 -14.84 -19.18 -17.16
N GLU A 269 -15.62 -19.61 -18.15
CA GLU A 269 -16.92 -18.99 -18.50
C GLU A 269 -17.90 -18.96 -17.32
N ASP A 270 -17.83 -19.95 -16.44
CA ASP A 270 -18.69 -20.14 -15.27
C ASP A 270 -18.16 -19.48 -13.98
N VAL A 271 -17.03 -18.75 -14.03
CA VAL A 271 -16.36 -18.24 -12.82
C VAL A 271 -17.24 -17.27 -12.02
N LEU A 272 -18.03 -16.44 -12.70
CA LEU A 272 -18.92 -15.46 -12.04
C LEU A 272 -20.12 -16.15 -11.36
N GLU A 273 -20.51 -17.33 -11.82
CA GLU A 273 -21.58 -18.14 -11.23
C GLU A 273 -21.05 -18.94 -10.04
N ARG A 274 -19.84 -19.52 -10.15
CA ARG A 274 -19.23 -20.37 -9.12
C ARG A 274 -18.61 -19.61 -7.97
N ALA A 275 -18.00 -18.45 -8.21
CA ALA A 275 -17.30 -17.72 -7.16
C ALA A 275 -18.21 -17.40 -5.96
N PRO A 276 -19.44 -16.86 -6.12
CA PRO A 276 -20.34 -16.61 -4.99
C PRO A 276 -20.69 -17.86 -4.18
N VAL A 277 -20.82 -19.02 -4.83
CA VAL A 277 -21.11 -20.30 -4.18
C VAL A 277 -19.94 -20.70 -3.28
N VAL A 278 -18.71 -20.67 -3.81
CA VAL A 278 -17.50 -20.94 -3.02
C VAL A 278 -17.37 -19.99 -1.83
N VAL A 279 -17.66 -18.69 -2.02
CA VAL A 279 -17.64 -17.72 -0.93
C VAL A 279 -18.66 -18.06 0.15
N ALA A 280 -19.88 -18.42 -0.22
CA ALA A 280 -20.95 -18.76 0.73
C ALA A 280 -20.62 -20.03 1.52
N GLU A 281 -20.16 -21.09 0.84
CA GLU A 281 -19.77 -22.36 1.47
C GLU A 281 -18.64 -22.16 2.49
N GLN A 282 -17.61 -21.41 2.12
CA GLN A 282 -16.48 -21.14 3.01
C GLN A 282 -16.85 -20.25 4.19
N SER A 283 -17.72 -19.26 3.98
CA SER A 283 -18.20 -18.39 5.05
C SER A 283 -19.00 -19.21 6.09
N ALA A 284 -19.91 -20.08 5.63
CA ALA A 284 -20.70 -20.95 6.50
C ALA A 284 -19.82 -21.95 7.28
N GLN A 285 -18.82 -22.53 6.62
CA GLN A 285 -17.87 -23.45 7.27
C GLN A 285 -17.09 -22.76 8.39
N GLN A 286 -16.66 -21.51 8.19
CA GLN A 286 -15.95 -20.75 9.22
C GLN A 286 -16.84 -20.32 10.39
N GLU A 287 -18.12 -20.02 10.13
CA GLU A 287 -19.08 -19.74 11.21
C GLU A 287 -19.29 -20.96 12.10
N LEU A 288 -19.42 -22.16 11.51
CA LEU A 288 -19.51 -23.42 12.25
C LEU A 288 -18.27 -23.67 13.11
N LEU A 289 -17.08 -23.51 12.55
CA LEU A 289 -15.81 -23.68 13.28
C LEU A 289 -15.66 -22.69 14.45
N ARG A 290 -16.14 -21.45 14.29
CA ARG A 290 -16.15 -20.45 15.37
C ARG A 290 -17.14 -20.81 16.48
N ALA A 291 -18.28 -21.39 16.15
CA ALA A 291 -19.27 -21.85 17.13
C ALA A 291 -18.76 -23.05 17.94
N ASP A 292 -18.15 -24.04 17.28
CA ASP A 292 -17.62 -25.24 17.97
C ASP A 292 -16.42 -24.92 18.89
N GLY A 293 -15.58 -23.95 18.52
CA GLY A 293 -14.46 -23.49 19.36
C GLY A 293 -14.88 -22.79 20.66
N THR A 294 -16.14 -22.36 20.77
CA THR A 294 -16.67 -21.79 22.02
C THR A 294 -17.24 -22.82 23.00
N ASP A 295 -17.50 -24.06 22.55
CA ASP A 295 -18.14 -25.11 23.36
C ASP A 295 -17.15 -26.01 24.14
N GLU A 296 -15.86 -26.01 23.82
CA GLU A 296 -14.86 -26.84 24.54
C GLU A 296 -14.44 -26.27 25.91
N VAL A 297 -14.83 -25.05 26.26
CA VAL A 297 -14.62 -24.49 27.62
C VAL A 297 -15.84 -24.75 28.55
N GLY A 298 -16.88 -25.41 28.05
CA GLY A 298 -18.19 -25.50 28.71
C GLY A 298 -18.70 -26.90 29.05
N ARG A 299 -17.85 -27.93 29.15
CA ARG A 299 -18.30 -29.26 29.62
C ARG A 299 -17.48 -29.79 30.79
N ALA A 300 -17.85 -29.32 31.98
CA ALA A 300 -17.75 -30.08 33.21
C ALA A 300 -18.98 -29.81 34.10
N ASP A 301 -19.59 -30.92 34.52
CA ASP A 301 -20.62 -31.15 35.55
C ASP A 301 -22.07 -30.72 35.31
N GLY A 302 -22.92 -31.75 35.33
CA GLY A 302 -24.36 -31.66 35.33
C GLY A 302 -24.94 -31.37 36.71
N GLY A 303 -26.12 -30.76 36.71
CA GLY A 303 -26.92 -30.51 37.91
C GLY A 303 -28.17 -29.70 37.59
N THR A 304 -29.30 -30.41 37.50
CA THR A 304 -30.72 -30.02 37.65
C THR A 304 -31.17 -28.55 37.61
N ALA A 305 -32.24 -28.34 36.83
CA ALA A 305 -33.12 -27.17 36.62
C ALA A 305 -33.45 -26.28 37.84
N ASP A 306 -33.49 -24.96 37.63
CA ASP A 306 -34.66 -24.08 37.89
C ASP A 306 -34.49 -22.66 37.24
N ASP A 307 -35.60 -21.94 37.14
CA ASP A 307 -35.99 -20.79 36.30
C ASP A 307 -35.15 -19.47 36.28
N GLY A 308 -35.17 -18.82 35.10
CA GLY A 308 -35.52 -17.40 34.95
C GLY A 308 -34.43 -16.32 35.09
N ALA A 309 -33.79 -15.93 33.96
CA ALA A 309 -33.50 -14.55 33.52
C ALA A 309 -32.46 -14.56 32.38
N HIS A 310 -32.79 -13.98 31.23
CA HIS A 310 -31.82 -13.73 30.14
C HIS A 310 -30.81 -12.64 30.57
N ALA A 311 -29.76 -13.05 31.27
CA ALA A 311 -28.54 -12.27 31.38
C ALA A 311 -27.69 -12.52 30.13
N ALA A 312 -27.41 -11.45 29.37
CA ALA A 312 -26.47 -11.50 28.26
C ALA A 312 -25.12 -12.06 28.74
N PRO A 313 -24.42 -12.89 27.95
CA PRO A 313 -23.14 -13.43 28.36
C PRO A 313 -22.16 -12.27 28.58
N ALA A 314 -21.63 -12.17 29.80
CA ALA A 314 -20.57 -11.24 30.12
C ALA A 314 -19.34 -11.60 29.27
N THR A 315 -19.10 -10.82 28.21
CA THR A 315 -17.89 -10.92 27.39
C THR A 315 -16.69 -10.69 28.30
N ARG A 316 -15.86 -11.72 28.44
CA ARG A 316 -14.57 -11.66 29.14
C ARG A 316 -13.77 -10.53 28.49
N ALA A 317 -13.54 -9.43 29.21
CA ALA A 317 -12.81 -8.28 28.68
C ALA A 317 -11.40 -8.72 28.31
N THR A 318 -11.11 -8.82 27.02
CA THR A 318 -9.77 -9.06 26.52
C THR A 318 -8.89 -7.90 26.97
N PRO A 319 -7.72 -8.12 27.59
CA PRO A 319 -6.79 -7.05 27.90
C PRO A 319 -6.46 -6.28 26.63
N ARG A 320 -6.68 -4.97 26.63
CA ARG A 320 -6.34 -4.10 25.50
C ARG A 320 -4.84 -3.83 25.50
N ALA A 321 -4.23 -3.80 24.32
CA ALA A 321 -2.84 -3.42 24.14
C ALA A 321 -2.54 -2.05 24.78
N ALA A 322 -1.33 -1.87 25.28
CA ALA A 322 -0.85 -0.55 25.65
C ALA A 322 -0.67 0.31 24.39
N VAL A 323 -0.85 1.63 24.53
CA VAL A 323 -0.75 2.58 23.40
C VAL A 323 0.25 3.67 23.74
N THR A 324 1.27 3.85 22.90
CA THR A 324 2.19 4.99 22.93
C THR A 324 1.93 5.88 21.72
N ARG A 325 2.17 7.20 21.86
CA ARG A 325 1.99 8.17 20.78
C ARG A 325 3.20 9.08 20.66
N ARG A 326 3.67 9.34 19.44
CA ARG A 326 4.76 10.28 19.14
C ARG A 326 4.53 11.01 17.82
N ALA A 327 5.17 12.17 17.70
CA ALA A 327 5.43 12.78 16.39
C ALA A 327 6.69 12.13 15.78
N ALA A 328 6.72 11.97 14.46
CA ALA A 328 7.84 11.33 13.75
C ALA A 328 9.07 12.23 13.57
N TRP A 329 8.84 13.50 13.21
CA TRP A 329 9.87 14.48 12.86
C TRP A 329 9.31 15.91 12.86
N GLU A 330 10.19 16.91 12.69
CA GLU A 330 9.85 18.33 12.73
C GLU A 330 8.98 18.81 11.55
N ASP A 331 8.28 19.94 11.77
CA ASP A 331 7.50 20.61 10.73
C ASP A 331 8.38 21.00 9.53
N GLY A 332 7.85 20.76 8.32
CA GLY A 332 8.51 21.10 7.05
C GLY A 332 9.27 19.94 6.40
N VAL A 333 9.46 18.82 7.10
CA VAL A 333 9.85 17.56 6.46
C VAL A 333 8.65 16.97 5.74
N ARG A 334 8.75 16.76 4.43
CA ARG A 334 7.67 16.16 3.64
C ARG A 334 7.53 14.67 3.94
N GLU A 335 6.30 14.24 4.16
CA GLU A 335 5.93 12.86 4.41
C GLU A 335 5.74 12.03 3.14
N GLY A 336 5.65 12.69 1.99
CA GLY A 336 5.38 12.06 0.70
C GLY A 336 5.15 13.06 -0.42
N GLY A 337 4.59 12.54 -1.51
CA GLY A 337 4.61 13.19 -2.83
C GLY A 337 3.30 13.84 -3.19
N ARG A 338 2.37 14.02 -2.25
CA ARG A 338 1.03 14.60 -2.52
C ARG A 338 1.14 15.98 -3.18
N HIS A 339 2.17 16.74 -2.79
CA HIS A 339 2.42 18.12 -3.22
C HIS A 339 3.75 18.31 -3.96
N GLY A 340 4.28 17.23 -4.53
CA GLY A 340 5.62 17.15 -5.12
C GLY A 340 6.68 16.81 -4.08
N PHE A 341 7.72 16.11 -4.50
CA PHE A 341 8.79 15.61 -3.64
C PHE A 341 10.10 15.64 -4.43
N SER A 342 11.09 16.39 -3.92
CA SER A 342 12.37 16.55 -4.58
C SER A 342 13.37 15.46 -4.19
N VAL A 343 14.52 15.43 -4.87
CA VAL A 343 15.65 14.55 -4.52
C VAL A 343 16.23 14.91 -3.16
N GLU A 344 16.18 16.19 -2.76
CA GLU A 344 16.58 16.62 -1.43
C GLU A 344 15.59 16.18 -0.35
N ASP A 345 14.28 16.23 -0.65
CA ASP A 345 13.25 15.73 0.27
C ASP A 345 13.45 14.24 0.57
N GLU A 346 13.88 13.44 -0.43
CA GLU A 346 14.21 12.01 -0.28
C GLU A 346 15.29 11.78 0.79
N ALA A 347 16.44 12.47 0.65
CA ALA A 347 17.55 12.32 1.59
C ALA A 347 17.16 12.72 3.02
N VAL A 348 16.37 13.79 3.17
CA VAL A 348 15.88 14.25 4.47
C VAL A 348 14.92 13.24 5.08
N LEU A 349 13.93 12.76 4.33
CA LEU A 349 12.94 11.80 4.81
C LEU A 349 13.58 10.48 5.22
N GLN A 350 14.53 9.96 4.43
CA GLN A 350 15.26 8.74 4.76
C GLN A 350 16.03 8.86 6.07
N ALA A 351 16.74 9.98 6.29
CA ALA A 351 17.46 10.22 7.54
C ALA A 351 16.51 10.30 8.75
N ARG A 352 15.32 10.88 8.57
CA ARG A 352 14.29 10.96 9.62
C ARG A 352 13.63 9.62 9.90
N ALA A 353 13.40 8.80 8.87
CA ALA A 353 12.92 7.43 9.03
C ALA A 353 13.91 6.56 9.84
N VAL A 354 15.23 6.72 9.62
CA VAL A 354 16.26 6.04 10.41
C VAL A 354 16.21 6.44 11.88
N ALA A 355 16.20 7.74 12.18
CA ALA A 355 16.13 8.21 13.56
C ALA A 355 14.86 7.71 14.28
N LEU A 356 13.70 7.76 13.62
CA LEU A 356 12.45 7.24 14.16
C LEU A 356 12.51 5.72 14.39
N ALA A 357 13.10 4.97 13.47
CA ALA A 357 13.27 3.53 13.60
C ALA A 357 14.15 3.14 14.80
N GLU A 358 15.25 3.87 15.05
CA GLU A 358 16.10 3.67 16.23
C GLU A 358 15.37 3.97 17.54
N ASP A 359 14.50 4.99 17.56
CA ASP A 359 13.64 5.28 18.70
C ASP A 359 12.62 4.16 18.94
N LEU A 360 11.93 3.71 17.88
CA LEU A 360 10.95 2.64 17.94
C LEU A 360 11.58 1.32 18.38
N ALA A 361 12.75 0.95 17.86
CA ALA A 361 13.46 -0.29 18.18
C ALA A 361 13.73 -0.44 19.69
N ARG A 362 13.94 0.66 20.41
CA ARG A 362 14.14 0.66 21.88
C ARG A 362 12.86 0.43 22.68
N GLU A 363 11.70 0.57 22.05
CA GLU A 363 10.40 0.54 22.70
C GLU A 363 9.53 -0.66 22.30
N LEU A 364 9.96 -1.42 21.29
CA LEU A 364 9.29 -2.65 20.90
C LEU A 364 9.21 -3.63 22.08
N VAL A 365 8.06 -4.27 22.23
CA VAL A 365 7.81 -5.21 23.35
C VAL A 365 7.95 -6.67 22.93
N GLY A 366 8.03 -6.96 21.64
CA GLY A 366 8.21 -8.31 21.13
C GLY A 366 8.77 -8.40 19.71
N PRO A 367 8.91 -9.64 19.20
CA PRO A 367 9.62 -9.91 17.96
C PRO A 367 8.77 -9.77 16.70
N ASP A 368 7.46 -9.52 16.78
CA ASP A 368 6.58 -9.53 15.62
C ASP A 368 5.96 -8.15 15.41
N VAL A 369 6.57 -7.37 14.52
CA VAL A 369 6.23 -5.96 14.31
C VAL A 369 5.53 -5.76 12.98
N LEU A 370 4.40 -5.06 13.00
CA LEU A 370 3.75 -4.52 11.80
C LEU A 370 3.88 -3.00 11.77
N VAL A 371 4.51 -2.47 10.71
CA VAL A 371 4.39 -1.06 10.35
C VAL A 371 3.19 -0.91 9.42
N LEU A 372 2.17 -0.19 9.89
CA LEU A 372 0.89 -0.01 9.21
C LEU A 372 0.72 1.46 8.80
N GLY A 373 0.88 1.74 7.50
CA GLY A 373 0.53 3.03 6.91
C GLY A 373 -0.99 3.26 6.84
N PHE A 374 -1.38 4.47 6.47
CA PHE A 374 -2.79 4.88 6.41
C PHE A 374 -3.19 5.33 5.00
N GLU A 375 -3.95 4.48 4.31
CA GLU A 375 -4.38 4.65 2.93
C GLU A 375 -3.21 5.01 1.99
N GLU A 376 -3.24 6.18 1.37
CA GLU A 376 -2.24 6.68 0.42
C GLU A 376 -0.89 7.07 1.07
N LEU A 377 -0.81 7.19 2.41
CA LEU A 377 0.44 7.40 3.14
C LEU A 377 1.20 6.07 3.24
N MET A 378 1.86 5.69 2.15
CA MET A 378 2.60 4.43 2.06
C MET A 378 4.11 4.61 2.17
N TYR A 379 4.68 5.69 1.64
CA TYR A 379 6.14 5.80 1.46
C TYR A 379 6.92 6.05 2.76
N ALA A 380 6.55 7.07 3.54
CA ALA A 380 7.18 7.31 4.84
C ALA A 380 7.12 6.07 5.77
N PRO A 381 5.98 5.37 5.92
CA PRO A 381 5.94 4.14 6.71
C PRO A 381 6.75 2.99 6.10
N LEU A 382 6.91 2.92 4.78
CA LEU A 382 7.80 1.96 4.12
C LEU A 382 9.26 2.21 4.53
N LEU A 383 9.73 3.46 4.44
CA LEU A 383 11.09 3.83 4.84
C LEU A 383 11.34 3.56 6.33
N VAL A 384 10.36 3.85 7.19
CA VAL A 384 10.44 3.49 8.62
C VAL A 384 10.53 1.97 8.80
N GLY A 385 9.74 1.19 8.06
CA GLY A 385 9.80 -0.27 8.10
C GLY A 385 11.16 -0.81 7.67
N VAL A 386 11.73 -0.31 6.57
CA VAL A 386 13.08 -0.68 6.11
C VAL A 386 14.11 -0.32 7.17
N ALA A 387 14.12 0.92 7.65
CA ALA A 387 15.07 1.35 8.66
C ALA A 387 14.94 0.56 9.97
N LEU A 388 13.72 0.19 10.34
CA LEU A 388 13.46 -0.64 11.53
C LEU A 388 14.06 -2.03 11.38
N THR A 389 14.02 -2.65 10.19
CA THR A 389 14.71 -3.94 9.97
C THR A 389 16.22 -3.87 10.21
N ALA A 390 16.85 -2.71 10.01
CA ALA A 390 18.28 -2.51 10.28
C ALA A 390 18.57 -2.13 11.74
N ALA A 391 17.59 -1.60 12.47
CA ALA A 391 17.73 -1.13 13.85
C ALA A 391 17.42 -2.22 14.90
N VAL A 392 16.77 -3.31 14.51
CA VAL A 392 16.43 -4.45 15.38
C VAL A 392 17.34 -5.65 15.15
N SER A 393 17.31 -6.61 16.07
CA SER A 393 18.04 -7.89 15.92
C SER A 393 17.33 -8.85 14.96
N ASP A 394 18.06 -9.83 14.40
CA ASP A 394 17.57 -10.78 13.39
C ASP A 394 16.37 -11.64 13.84
N ASP A 395 16.13 -11.77 15.14
CA ASP A 395 14.97 -12.47 15.70
C ASP A 395 13.68 -11.63 15.67
N VAL A 396 13.77 -10.33 15.41
CA VAL A 396 12.62 -9.44 15.25
C VAL A 396 12.20 -9.40 13.78
N ARG A 397 10.99 -9.88 13.51
CA ARG A 397 10.35 -9.86 12.20
C ARG A 397 9.54 -8.57 12.04
N VAL A 398 10.00 -7.70 11.14
CA VAL A 398 9.25 -6.51 10.72
C VAL A 398 8.47 -6.79 9.43
N ARG A 399 7.19 -6.43 9.42
CA ARG A 399 6.33 -6.45 8.23
C ARG A 399 5.75 -5.06 7.99
N TYR A 400 5.41 -4.79 6.74
CA TYR A 400 4.84 -3.54 6.29
C TYR A 400 3.50 -3.78 5.58
N SER A 401 2.51 -2.95 5.89
CA SER A 401 1.21 -2.91 5.21
C SER A 401 0.64 -1.50 5.22
N THR A 402 -0.48 -1.27 4.53
CA THR A 402 -1.31 -0.05 4.69
C THR A 402 -2.79 -0.41 4.91
N THR A 403 -3.55 0.52 5.49
CA THR A 403 -5.02 0.44 5.47
C THR A 403 -5.56 0.74 4.06
N THR A 404 -6.82 0.38 3.80
CA THR A 404 -7.43 0.65 2.49
C THR A 404 -8.93 0.87 2.55
N ARG A 405 -9.46 1.49 1.49
CA ARG A 405 -10.89 1.71 1.25
C ARG A 405 -11.57 0.53 0.58
N SER A 406 -10.81 -0.38 -0.02
CA SER A 406 -11.35 -1.45 -0.87
C SER A 406 -11.78 -2.67 -0.04
N PRO A 407 -13.07 -3.04 -0.04
CA PRO A 407 -13.49 -4.26 0.62
C PRO A 407 -13.02 -5.48 -0.17
N VAL A 408 -12.37 -6.42 0.52
CA VAL A 408 -11.98 -7.72 -0.03
C VAL A 408 -12.56 -8.83 0.84
N LEU A 409 -12.91 -9.96 0.23
CA LEU A 409 -13.31 -11.12 0.99
C LEU A 409 -12.11 -11.63 1.79
N SER A 410 -12.26 -11.71 3.11
CA SER A 410 -11.35 -12.47 3.96
C SER A 410 -11.87 -13.87 4.25
N LEU A 411 -11.02 -14.87 4.08
CA LEU A 411 -11.27 -16.25 4.48
C LEU A 411 -10.07 -16.73 5.27
N ASP A 412 -10.26 -17.03 6.56
CA ASP A 412 -9.23 -17.59 7.43
C ASP A 412 -8.85 -19.06 7.10
N ASP A 413 -8.32 -19.25 5.90
CA ASP A 413 -7.76 -20.48 5.37
C ASP A 413 -6.26 -20.24 5.13
N PRO A 414 -5.34 -21.11 5.61
CA PRO A 414 -3.91 -20.94 5.43
C PRO A 414 -3.46 -20.76 3.97
N GLY A 415 -4.19 -21.33 3.02
CA GLY A 415 -3.92 -21.23 1.59
C GLY A 415 -4.52 -19.98 0.92
N TYR A 416 -5.29 -19.15 1.62
CA TYR A 416 -5.94 -17.97 1.04
C TYR A 416 -5.20 -16.67 1.38
N ALA A 417 -5.17 -15.73 0.42
CA ALA A 417 -4.33 -14.53 0.49
C ALA A 417 -4.69 -13.60 1.66
N ILE A 418 -5.99 -13.39 1.88
CA ILE A 418 -6.52 -12.43 2.83
C ILE A 418 -7.27 -13.21 3.89
N ARG A 419 -6.57 -13.56 4.97
CA ARG A 419 -7.10 -14.45 6.01
C ARG A 419 -8.00 -13.73 7.00
N THR A 420 -7.63 -12.50 7.33
CA THR A 420 -8.36 -11.68 8.28
C THR A 420 -8.54 -10.28 7.75
N THR A 421 -9.57 -9.58 8.21
CA THR A 421 -9.80 -8.17 7.92
C THR A 421 -10.37 -7.52 9.16
N VAL A 422 -9.69 -6.48 9.62
CA VAL A 422 -10.25 -5.58 10.62
C VAL A 422 -10.93 -4.41 9.91
N THR A 423 -12.06 -3.97 10.45
CA THR A 423 -12.88 -2.89 9.87
C THR A 423 -13.05 -1.78 10.90
N PHE A 424 -12.90 -0.54 10.46
CA PHE A 424 -13.07 0.67 11.28
C PHE A 424 -13.72 1.77 10.43
N PRO A 425 -14.39 2.78 11.03
CA PRO A 425 -14.96 3.87 10.26
C PRO A 425 -13.88 4.82 9.74
N ALA A 426 -14.13 5.41 8.58
CA ALA A 426 -13.43 6.62 8.17
C ALA A 426 -13.58 7.70 9.25
N HIS A 427 -12.51 8.45 9.50
CA HIS A 427 -12.41 9.42 10.60
C HIS A 427 -11.70 10.71 10.19
N ASP A 428 -11.32 10.82 8.92
CA ASP A 428 -10.52 11.88 8.30
C ASP A 428 -11.31 12.64 7.22
N ASP A 429 -12.64 12.60 7.29
CA ASP A 429 -13.58 13.27 6.35
C ASP A 429 -13.22 13.07 4.87
N PRO A 430 -13.17 11.82 4.38
CA PRO A 430 -12.76 11.52 3.01
C PRO A 430 -13.83 11.90 1.99
N ASP A 431 -13.42 12.20 0.75
CA ASP A 431 -14.30 12.62 -0.34
C ASP A 431 -15.36 11.61 -0.75
N ASP A 432 -15.09 10.32 -0.54
CA ASP A 432 -16.06 9.25 -0.80
C ASP A 432 -17.13 9.13 0.30
N GLY A 433 -17.13 10.05 1.26
CA GLY A 433 -18.08 10.14 2.36
C GLY A 433 -17.77 9.18 3.50
N PRO A 434 -18.60 9.18 4.56
CA PRO A 434 -18.43 8.26 5.67
C PRO A 434 -18.55 6.82 5.17
N GLY A 435 -17.62 5.96 5.56
CA GLY A 435 -17.62 4.58 5.12
C GLY A 435 -16.61 3.73 5.89
N PRO A 436 -16.69 2.40 5.75
CA PRO A 436 -15.71 1.52 6.35
C PRO A 436 -14.34 1.70 5.69
N ARG A 437 -13.31 1.44 6.49
CA ARG A 437 -11.92 1.28 6.12
C ARG A 437 -11.45 -0.07 6.63
N PHE A 438 -10.45 -0.63 5.96
CA PHE A 438 -10.03 -2.01 6.16
C PHE A 438 -8.53 -2.06 6.40
N ALA A 439 -8.09 -2.98 7.26
CA ALA A 439 -6.72 -3.46 7.26
C ALA A 439 -6.74 -4.99 7.19
N HIS A 440 -6.02 -5.53 6.21
CA HIS A 440 -6.03 -6.95 5.91
C HIS A 440 -4.88 -7.66 6.61
N ASN A 441 -5.10 -8.91 7.04
CA ASN A 441 -4.08 -9.76 7.65
C ASN A 441 -3.41 -9.18 8.92
N VAL A 442 -4.07 -8.23 9.61
CA VAL A 442 -3.61 -7.66 10.88
C VAL A 442 -3.93 -8.59 12.05
N ALA A 443 -5.14 -9.13 12.09
CA ALA A 443 -5.53 -10.08 13.12
C ALA A 443 -4.93 -11.48 12.82
N PRO A 444 -4.53 -12.26 13.85
CA PRO A 444 -3.92 -13.57 13.65
C PRO A 444 -4.84 -14.61 12.98
N GLY A 445 -6.15 -14.47 13.17
CA GLY A 445 -7.12 -15.50 12.80
C GLY A 445 -7.04 -16.69 13.77
N VAL A 446 -7.31 -17.89 13.27
CA VAL A 446 -7.21 -19.15 14.02
C VAL A 446 -5.77 -19.55 14.34
N ASP A 447 -4.80 -18.97 13.63
CA ASP A 447 -3.38 -19.25 13.80
C ASP A 447 -2.72 -18.16 14.65
N ALA A 448 -2.63 -18.41 15.95
CA ALA A 448 -2.04 -17.48 16.91
C ALA A 448 -0.57 -17.11 16.60
N SER A 449 0.17 -17.93 15.85
CA SER A 449 1.57 -17.63 15.47
C SER A 449 1.71 -16.47 14.47
N ARG A 450 0.59 -16.01 13.91
CA ARG A 450 0.53 -14.84 13.01
C ARG A 450 0.34 -13.53 13.76
N ARG A 451 0.18 -13.58 15.08
CA ARG A 451 -0.11 -12.39 15.87
C ARG A 451 1.10 -11.47 15.90
N PHE A 452 0.88 -10.18 15.65
CA PHE A 452 1.89 -9.16 15.88
C PHE A 452 1.95 -8.83 17.37
N THR A 453 3.16 -8.72 17.93
CA THR A 453 3.34 -8.16 19.28
C THR A 453 3.19 -6.65 19.26
N ASP A 454 3.74 -6.01 18.23
CA ASP A 454 3.77 -4.55 18.09
C ASP A 454 3.14 -4.13 16.77
N ILE A 455 2.26 -3.13 16.81
CA ILE A 455 1.72 -2.50 15.60
C ILE A 455 2.08 -1.01 15.64
N VAL A 456 2.93 -0.57 14.72
CA VAL A 456 3.28 0.83 14.49
C VAL A 456 2.30 1.41 13.49
N VAL A 457 1.29 2.14 13.98
CA VAL A 457 0.29 2.83 13.15
C VAL A 457 0.84 4.20 12.77
N VAL A 458 1.08 4.42 11.47
CA VAL A 458 1.63 5.67 10.97
C VAL A 458 0.57 6.44 10.19
N VAL A 459 0.23 7.64 10.65
CA VAL A 459 -0.79 8.51 10.07
C VAL A 459 -0.21 9.90 9.78
N ASP A 460 -0.77 10.58 8.79
CA ASP A 460 -0.46 11.99 8.53
C ASP A 460 -1.29 12.90 9.44
N ALA A 461 -0.79 14.10 9.73
CA ALA A 461 -1.44 15.03 10.66
C ALA A 461 -2.94 15.29 10.37
N PRO A 462 -3.42 15.34 9.10
CA PRO A 462 -4.85 15.44 8.80
C PRO A 462 -5.67 14.22 9.25
N ALA A 463 -5.09 13.02 9.24
CA ALA A 463 -5.73 11.80 9.73
C ALA A 463 -5.62 11.64 11.25
N ASP A 464 -4.88 12.50 11.95
CA ASP A 464 -4.71 12.46 13.40
C ASP A 464 -5.92 13.03 14.17
N THR A 465 -7.11 12.47 13.93
CA THR A 465 -8.37 12.96 14.49
C THR A 465 -8.75 12.22 15.77
N PRO A 466 -9.65 12.76 16.62
CA PRO A 466 -10.17 12.02 17.77
C PRO A 466 -10.81 10.66 17.40
N GLY A 467 -11.36 10.54 16.18
CA GLY A 467 -11.96 9.31 15.67
C GLY A 467 -10.96 8.17 15.46
N LEU A 468 -9.67 8.49 15.26
CA LEU A 468 -8.59 7.50 15.12
C LEU A 468 -8.49 6.59 16.35
N ALA A 469 -8.64 7.17 17.54
CA ALA A 469 -8.50 6.50 18.85
C ALA A 469 -9.84 6.28 19.59
N ALA A 470 -10.96 6.72 19.01
CA ALA A 470 -12.28 6.47 19.57
C ALA A 470 -12.60 4.97 19.62
N PRO A 471 -13.54 4.51 20.48
CA PRO A 471 -14.03 3.13 20.43
C PRO A 471 -14.48 2.72 19.02
N GLY A 472 -13.95 1.61 18.51
CA GLY A 472 -14.16 1.15 17.13
C GLY A 472 -13.33 1.86 16.06
N GLY A 473 -12.54 2.88 16.40
CA GLY A 473 -11.54 3.50 15.53
C GLY A 473 -10.34 2.59 15.27
N LEU A 474 -9.46 2.98 14.35
CA LEU A 474 -8.32 2.15 13.93
C LEU A 474 -7.46 1.69 15.10
N VAL A 475 -7.04 2.61 15.98
CA VAL A 475 -6.17 2.30 17.13
C VAL A 475 -6.87 1.34 18.10
N ASP A 476 -8.15 1.57 18.37
CA ASP A 476 -8.96 0.72 19.25
C ASP A 476 -9.14 -0.71 18.70
N VAL A 477 -9.29 -0.82 17.39
CA VAL A 477 -9.47 -2.10 16.70
C VAL A 477 -8.17 -2.89 16.62
N VAL A 478 -7.04 -2.26 16.26
CA VAL A 478 -5.76 -2.97 16.19
C VAL A 478 -5.23 -3.35 17.58
N ALA A 479 -5.51 -2.56 18.62
CA ALA A 479 -5.16 -2.85 20.01
C ALA A 479 -5.79 -4.14 20.58
N GLN A 480 -6.77 -4.72 19.87
CA GLN A 480 -7.37 -6.02 20.23
C GLN A 480 -6.58 -7.21 19.69
N HIS A 481 -5.59 -6.96 18.83
CA HIS A 481 -4.88 -7.98 18.06
C HIS A 481 -3.36 -7.98 18.27
N CYS A 482 -2.83 -7.12 19.12
CA CYS A 482 -1.41 -7.04 19.48
C CYS A 482 -1.21 -6.80 20.99
N ASP A 483 0.04 -6.74 21.43
CA ASP A 483 0.42 -6.41 22.82
C ASP A 483 0.64 -4.92 23.02
N HIS A 484 1.12 -4.23 21.98
CA HIS A 484 1.40 -2.81 21.99
C HIS A 484 1.08 -2.12 20.66
N VAL A 485 0.53 -0.91 20.73
CA VAL A 485 0.31 -0.03 19.56
C VAL A 485 1.16 1.23 19.69
N HIS A 486 2.02 1.47 18.70
CA HIS A 486 2.81 2.69 18.58
C HIS A 486 2.16 3.60 17.55
N VAL A 487 1.52 4.68 17.98
CA VAL A 487 0.92 5.67 17.08
C VAL A 487 1.96 6.72 16.73
N VAL A 488 2.32 6.79 15.44
CA VAL A 488 3.27 7.74 14.89
C VAL A 488 2.51 8.73 14.00
N VAL A 489 2.60 10.01 14.33
CA VAL A 489 2.00 11.09 13.54
C VAL A 489 3.09 11.80 12.75
N VAL A 490 3.00 11.77 11.42
CA VAL A 490 3.88 12.53 10.53
C VAL A 490 3.25 13.88 10.22
N PRO A 491 3.99 15.01 10.32
CA PRO A 491 3.50 16.30 9.87
C PRO A 491 3.12 16.25 8.38
N SER A 492 2.04 16.95 7.99
CA SER A 492 1.71 17.16 6.58
C SER A 492 2.11 18.53 6.09
N THR A 493 2.87 18.57 5.01
CA THR A 493 3.24 19.84 4.37
C THR A 493 2.12 20.31 3.44
N THR A 494 1.33 21.31 3.86
CA THR A 494 0.29 21.91 3.00
C THR A 494 0.84 23.12 2.23
N PRO A 495 0.72 23.17 0.89
CA PRO A 495 1.15 24.32 0.09
C PRO A 495 0.46 25.62 0.55
N GLY A 496 1.23 26.70 0.69
CA GLY A 496 0.70 28.04 0.96
C GLY A 496 0.33 28.34 2.42
N VAL A 497 0.41 27.36 3.32
CA VAL A 497 0.25 27.59 4.77
C VAL A 497 1.64 27.72 5.40
N SER A 498 2.00 28.91 5.87
CA SER A 498 3.24 29.10 6.63
C SER A 498 3.16 28.31 7.96
N PRO A 499 4.25 27.72 8.48
CA PRO A 499 4.21 26.91 9.72
C PRO A 499 3.56 27.64 10.90
N ALA A 500 3.69 28.97 10.94
CA ALA A 500 3.09 29.83 11.97
C ALA A 500 1.55 29.92 11.94
N THR A 501 0.90 29.52 10.85
CA THR A 501 -0.56 29.58 10.68
C THR A 501 -1.24 28.24 11.01
N ALA A 502 -0.57 27.11 10.79
CA ALA A 502 -1.09 25.76 11.10
C ALA A 502 -1.31 25.56 12.61
N ALA A 503 -0.38 26.04 13.45
CA ALA A 503 -0.48 25.95 14.91
C ALA A 503 -1.65 26.74 15.54
N ARG A 504 -2.27 27.67 14.80
CA ARG A 504 -3.42 28.45 15.29
C ARG A 504 -4.78 27.83 14.96
N SER A 505 -4.83 26.83 14.08
CA SER A 505 -6.09 26.18 13.70
C SER A 505 -6.46 25.00 14.61
N THR A 506 -5.53 24.48 15.41
CA THR A 506 -5.76 23.34 16.33
C THR A 506 -6.19 23.75 17.74
N ALA A 507 -6.18 25.05 18.05
CA ALA A 507 -6.68 25.56 19.33
C ALA A 507 -8.14 26.03 19.19
N GLY A 508 -9.09 25.10 19.34
CA GLY A 508 -10.50 25.45 19.57
C GLY A 508 -10.64 26.29 20.86
N PRO A 509 -11.64 27.19 20.96
CA PRO A 509 -11.72 28.14 22.06
C PRO A 509 -12.06 27.41 23.36
N HIS A 510 -11.09 27.32 24.26
CA HIS A 510 -11.38 27.11 25.68
C HIS A 510 -12.13 28.34 26.18
N ALA A 511 -13.46 28.24 26.26
CA ALA A 511 -14.30 29.16 26.99
C ALA A 511 -14.00 28.99 28.49
N THR A 512 -13.08 29.79 29.02
CA THR A 512 -12.94 29.99 30.46
C THR A 512 -14.08 30.90 30.91
N SER A 513 -15.15 30.30 31.40
CA SER A 513 -16.18 30.96 32.19
C SER A 513 -15.64 31.24 33.59
N THR A 514 -15.17 32.46 33.84
CA THR A 514 -15.07 33.02 35.19
C THR A 514 -16.27 33.92 35.42
N GLU A 515 -17.27 33.39 36.11
CA GLU A 515 -18.27 34.19 36.83
C GLU A 515 -17.57 34.91 37.99
N GLU A 516 -17.77 36.22 38.09
CA GLU A 516 -17.64 36.97 39.35
C GLU A 516 -18.98 37.68 39.61
N PRO A 517 -19.48 37.72 40.86
CA PRO A 517 -20.88 38.03 41.14
C PRO A 517 -21.13 39.51 41.50
N THR A 518 -22.40 39.77 41.85
CA THR A 518 -23.04 40.89 42.60
C THR A 518 -23.59 42.09 41.80
N PRO A 519 -24.70 42.72 42.27
CA PRO A 519 -25.28 42.71 43.63
C PRO A 519 -26.42 41.71 43.90
#